data_AF-T1BHB9-F1
#
_entry.id   AF-T1BHB9-F1
#
_cell.length_a   1.000
_cell.length_b   1.000
_cell.length_c   1.000
_cell.angle_alpha   90.00
_cell.angle_beta   90.00
_cell.angle_gamma   90.00
#
_symmetry.space_group_name_H-M   'P 1'
#
loop_
_entity.id
_entity.type
_entity.pdbx_description
1 polymer ?
#
loop_
_entity_poly.entity_id
_entity_poly.type
_entity_poly.pdbx_seq_one_letter_code
_entity_poly.pdbx_strand_id
1 'polypeptide(L)'
;SVNLDKPLPPLLRGRAGFNLEFLPSVYMDRTYVVDHKVFGILPRYPEDRMVSVPPRPGNPKEPWYVAQWHRERGYMQPLPLATGHTITLAA
;
A
#
# COMPACT_ATOMS: atom_id res chain seq x y z
N SER A 1 -12.36 -12.52 -3.03
CA SER A 1 -11.24 -13.10 -3.79
C SER A 1 -11.21 -12.46 -5.17
N VAL A 2 -10.04 -12.32 -5.78
CA VAL A 2 -9.92 -11.92 -7.19
C VAL A 2 -9.77 -13.19 -8.01
N ASN A 3 -10.74 -13.48 -8.87
CA ASN A 3 -10.72 -14.63 -9.76
C ASN A 3 -10.28 -14.15 -11.15
N LEU A 4 -9.21 -14.74 -11.69
CA LEU A 4 -8.68 -14.41 -13.01
C LEU A 4 -8.84 -15.63 -13.92
N ASP A 5 -9.29 -15.43 -15.16
CA ASP A 5 -9.41 -16.51 -16.15
C ASP A 5 -8.04 -17.08 -16.57
N LYS A 6 -6.98 -16.28 -16.41
CA LYS A 6 -5.59 -16.64 -16.72
C LYS A 6 -4.69 -16.29 -15.54
N PRO A 7 -3.55 -16.98 -15.35
CA PRO A 7 -2.60 -16.66 -14.29
C PRO A 7 -2.13 -15.20 -14.36
N LEU A 8 -1.88 -14.59 -13.19
CA LEU A 8 -1.34 -13.23 -13.10
C LEU A 8 0.03 -13.17 -13.80
N PRO A 9 0.21 -12.27 -14.79
CA PRO A 9 1.49 -12.12 -15.47
C PRO A 9 2.65 -11.90 -14.50
N PRO A 10 3.85 -12.48 -14.74
CA PRO A 10 5.00 -12.33 -13.86
C PRO A 10 5.34 -10.89 -13.49
N LEU A 11 5.24 -9.97 -14.45
CA LEU A 11 5.52 -8.55 -14.27
C LEU A 11 4.56 -7.85 -13.28
N LEU A 12 3.35 -8.39 -13.10
CA LEU A 12 2.32 -7.81 -12.24
C LEU A 12 2.34 -8.37 -10.81
N ARG A 13 3.14 -9.40 -10.52
CA ARG A 13 3.31 -9.90 -9.16
C ARG A 13 3.86 -8.78 -8.26
N GLY A 14 3.15 -8.47 -7.17
CA GLY A 14 3.48 -7.37 -6.26
C GLY A 14 3.18 -5.96 -6.81
N ARG A 15 2.52 -5.85 -7.98
CA ARG A 15 2.06 -4.56 -8.56
C ARG A 15 0.56 -4.50 -8.69
N ALA A 16 -0.04 -5.58 -9.20
CA ALA A 16 -1.47 -5.73 -9.25
C ALA A 16 -1.97 -6.24 -7.90
N GLY A 17 -3.04 -5.64 -7.41
CA GLY A 17 -3.70 -6.00 -6.17
C GLY A 17 -5.19 -5.71 -6.25
N PHE A 18 -5.92 -6.23 -5.28
CA PHE A 18 -7.31 -5.85 -5.06
C PHE A 18 -7.33 -4.51 -4.32
N ASN A 19 -7.95 -3.49 -4.91
CA ASN A 19 -8.17 -2.22 -4.22
C ASN A 19 -9.59 -2.20 -3.63
N LEU A 20 -9.73 -1.84 -2.35
CA LEU A 20 -11.01 -1.63 -1.70
C LEU A 20 -11.09 -0.16 -1.29
N GLU A 21 -12.02 0.57 -1.90
CA GLU A 21 -12.24 1.98 -1.61
C GLU A 21 -13.48 2.12 -0.71
N PHE A 22 -13.31 2.84 0.39
CA PHE A 22 -14.40 3.26 1.28
C PHE A 22 -14.21 4.75 1.58
N LEU A 23 -15.30 5.42 1.96
CA LEU A 23 -15.27 6.84 2.32
C LEU A 23 -14.34 7.03 3.53
N PRO A 24 -13.14 7.64 3.35
CA PRO A 24 -12.13 7.65 4.41
C PRO A 24 -12.63 8.35 5.67
N SER A 25 -13.44 9.40 5.53
CA SER A 25 -13.98 10.19 6.64
C SER A 25 -14.82 9.39 7.63
N VAL A 26 -15.48 8.31 7.21
CA VAL A 26 -16.33 7.48 8.09
C VAL A 26 -15.48 6.58 8.99
N TYR A 27 -14.29 6.23 8.53
CA TYR A 27 -13.41 5.24 9.18
C TYR A 27 -12.15 5.84 9.81
N MET A 28 -11.90 7.15 9.64
CA MET A 28 -10.87 7.85 10.42
C MET A 28 -11.12 7.67 11.91
N ASP A 29 -10.05 7.48 12.67
CA ASP A 29 -10.09 7.24 14.12
C ASP A 29 -10.85 5.97 14.54
N ARG A 30 -11.28 5.14 13.58
CA ARG A 30 -11.87 3.82 13.87
C ARG A 30 -10.78 2.78 14.05
N THR A 31 -11.04 1.87 14.96
CA THR A 31 -10.15 0.74 15.23
C THR A 31 -10.27 -0.32 14.14
N TYR A 32 -9.15 -0.97 13.84
CA TYR A 32 -9.13 -2.17 13.01
C TYR A 32 -8.43 -3.31 13.76
N VAL A 33 -8.78 -4.55 13.39
CA VAL A 33 -8.01 -5.74 13.75
C VAL A 33 -7.67 -6.55 12.51
N VAL A 34 -6.44 -7.04 12.43
CA VAL A 34 -5.97 -7.95 11.36
C VAL A 34 -5.58 -9.29 11.97
N ASP A 35 -6.09 -10.38 11.38
CA ASP A 35 -5.88 -11.78 11.79
C ASP A 35 -6.14 -12.02 13.30
N HIS A 36 -6.97 -11.20 13.95
CA HIS A 36 -7.22 -11.18 15.40
C HIS A 36 -5.95 -10.99 16.27
N LYS A 37 -4.89 -10.39 15.71
CA LYS A 37 -3.58 -10.24 16.37
C LYS A 37 -3.03 -8.82 16.32
N VAL A 38 -3.17 -8.14 15.19
CA VAL A 38 -2.67 -6.77 15.01
C VAL A 38 -3.84 -5.82 15.19
N PHE A 39 -3.73 -4.93 16.18
CA PHE A 39 -4.75 -3.93 16.51
C PHE A 39 -4.20 -2.55 16.18
N GLY A 40 -5.02 -1.68 15.61
CA GLY A 40 -4.62 -0.31 15.31
C GLY A 40 -5.80 0.61 15.09
N ILE A 41 -5.50 1.87 14.80
CA ILE A 41 -6.47 2.92 14.49
C ILE A 41 -6.13 3.47 13.11
N LEU A 42 -7.14 3.64 12.25
CA LEU A 42 -6.93 4.25 10.95
C LEU A 42 -6.54 5.72 11.10
N PRO A 43 -5.38 6.13 10.56
CA PRO A 43 -4.86 7.47 10.79
C PRO A 43 -5.62 8.50 9.95
N ARG A 44 -5.76 9.72 10.49
CA ARG A 44 -6.32 10.87 9.76
C ARG A 44 -5.33 11.43 8.74
N TYR A 45 -4.04 11.34 9.04
CA TYR A 45 -2.95 11.85 8.20
C TYR A 45 -1.88 10.78 8.01
N PRO A 46 -1.20 10.73 6.85
CA PRO A 46 -0.07 9.85 6.65
C PRO A 46 1.13 10.34 7.47
N GLU A 47 1.42 9.70 8.60
CA GLU A 47 2.53 10.06 9.51
C GLU A 47 3.61 8.98 9.61
N ASP A 48 3.38 7.81 9.01
CA ASP A 48 4.27 6.67 9.18
C ASP A 48 5.61 6.80 8.45
N ARG A 49 6.62 6.16 9.02
CA ARG A 49 7.96 6.08 8.41
C ARG A 49 7.90 5.38 7.06
N MET A 50 8.45 6.04 6.07
CA MET A 50 8.72 5.43 4.77
C MET A 50 10.06 4.70 4.78
N VAL A 51 10.19 3.71 3.90
CA VAL A 51 11.43 2.97 3.66
C VAL A 51 11.90 3.19 2.23
N SER A 52 13.21 3.29 2.03
CA SER A 52 13.79 3.31 0.69
C SER A 52 13.83 1.88 0.14
N VAL A 53 13.27 1.70 -1.06
CA VAL A 53 13.30 0.42 -1.79
C VAL A 53 14.12 0.57 -3.08
N PRO A 54 14.56 -0.51 -3.72
CA PRO A 54 15.11 -0.41 -5.07
C PRO A 54 14.03 -0.07 -6.10
N PRO A 55 14.39 0.57 -7.23
CA PRO A 55 13.46 0.79 -8.33
C PRO A 55 12.90 -0.52 -8.86
N ARG A 56 11.63 -0.52 -9.23
CA ARG A 56 10.99 -1.69 -9.85
C ARG A 56 11.41 -1.78 -11.33
N PRO A 57 11.86 -2.96 -11.83
CA PRO A 57 12.32 -3.11 -13.20
C PRO A 57 11.19 -2.94 -14.22
N GLY A 58 11.43 -2.30 -15.36
CA GLY A 58 10.42 -2.14 -16.41
C GLY A 58 9.36 -1.07 -16.14
N ASN A 59 9.61 -0.15 -15.21
CA ASN A 59 8.83 1.09 -15.13
C ASN A 59 9.15 1.99 -16.35
N PRO A 60 8.18 2.78 -16.85
CA PRO A 60 8.44 3.80 -17.86
C PRO A 60 9.48 4.82 -17.39
N LYS A 61 10.09 5.54 -18.34
CA LYS A 61 11.00 6.64 -18.02
C LYS A 61 10.26 7.70 -17.18
N GLU A 62 10.80 7.96 -15.99
CA GLU A 62 10.22 8.93 -15.06
C GLU A 62 10.43 10.37 -15.57
N PRO A 63 9.48 11.29 -15.30
CA PRO A 63 9.69 12.72 -15.49
C PRO A 63 10.92 13.21 -14.70
N TRP A 64 11.56 14.27 -15.19
CA TRP A 64 12.83 14.76 -14.61
C TRP A 64 12.72 15.11 -13.11
N TYR A 65 11.59 15.65 -12.66
CA TYR A 65 11.38 16.04 -11.26
C TYR A 65 11.25 14.82 -10.34
N VAL A 66 10.66 13.72 -10.83
CA VAL A 66 10.59 12.45 -10.10
C VAL A 66 11.97 11.82 -10.00
N ALA A 67 12.73 11.83 -11.11
CA ALA A 67 14.09 11.34 -11.12
C ALA A 67 15.03 12.15 -10.21
N GLN A 68 14.82 13.47 -10.11
CA GLN A 68 15.53 14.32 -9.15
C GLN A 68 15.16 13.95 -7.70
N TRP A 69 13.87 13.82 -7.38
CA TRP A 69 13.42 13.39 -6.06
C TRP A 69 14.07 12.05 -5.66
N HIS A 70 14.00 11.03 -6.53
CA HIS A 70 14.57 9.72 -6.24
C HIS A 70 16.09 9.75 -6.07
N ARG A 71 16.77 10.68 -6.72
CA ARG A 71 18.22 10.89 -6.52
C ARG A 71 18.54 11.44 -5.13
N GLU A 72 17.71 12.35 -4.64
CA GLU A 72 17.91 13.02 -3.33
C GLU A 72 17.41 12.18 -2.16
N ARG A 73 16.26 11.52 -2.31
CA ARG A 73 15.54 10.84 -1.22
C ARG A 73 15.48 9.32 -1.37
N GLY A 74 15.91 8.77 -2.50
CA GLY A 74 15.67 7.37 -2.84
C GLY A 74 14.22 7.10 -3.25
N TYR A 75 13.94 5.85 -3.61
CA TYR A 75 12.57 5.40 -3.92
C TYR A 75 11.85 5.09 -2.62
N MET A 76 11.29 6.13 -1.99
CA MET A 76 10.58 6.01 -0.72
C MET A 76 9.19 5.39 -0.91
N GLN A 77 8.87 4.36 -0.13
CA GLN A 77 7.55 3.72 -0.07
C GLN A 77 7.05 3.67 1.37
N PRO A 78 5.74 3.92 1.63
CA PRO A 78 5.18 3.76 2.96
C PRO A 78 5.15 2.28 3.33
N LEU A 79 5.32 1.99 4.62
CA LEU A 79 5.06 0.66 5.14
C LEU A 79 3.56 0.38 5.17
N PRO A 80 3.14 -0.89 5.02
CA PRO A 80 1.74 -1.24 5.23
C PRO A 80 1.34 -1.01 6.69
N LEU A 81 0.13 -0.49 6.91
CA LEU A 81 -0.45 -0.33 8.26
C LEU A 81 -0.56 -1.66 9.02
N ALA A 82 -0.82 -2.74 8.28
CA ALA A 82 -0.83 -4.11 8.78
C ALA A 82 -0.74 -5.09 7.60
N THR A 83 -0.33 -6.33 7.89
CA THR A 83 -0.31 -7.45 6.94
C THR A 83 -1.07 -8.64 7.52
N GLY A 84 -1.92 -9.27 6.73
CA GLY A 84 -2.68 -10.46 7.13
C GLY A 84 -3.67 -10.92 6.07
N HIS A 85 -4.58 -11.81 6.45
CA HIS A 85 -5.57 -12.43 5.56
C HIS A 85 -7.00 -11.96 5.84
N THR A 86 -7.31 -11.59 7.07
CA THR A 86 -8.61 -11.03 7.46
C THR A 86 -8.44 -9.69 8.14
N ILE A 87 -9.37 -8.78 7.87
CA ILE A 87 -9.45 -7.48 8.53
C ILE A 87 -10.89 -7.24 8.99
N THR A 88 -11.05 -6.74 10.21
CA THR A 88 -12.32 -6.23 10.72
C THR A 88 -12.15 -4.77 11.08
N LEU A 89 -13.05 -3.93 10.58
CA LEU A 89 -13.12 -2.50 10.88
C LEU A 89 -14.25 -2.28 11.89
N ALA A 90 -14.00 -1.46 12.90
CA ALA A 90 -15.07 -1.00 13.78
C ALA A 90 -15.99 -0.02 13.02
N ALA A 91 -17.30 -0.15 13.26
CA ALA A 91 -18.33 0.74 12.72
C ALA A 91 -18.39 2.08 13.47
#